data_AF-A0A7C2MTN7-F1
#
_entry.id   AF-A0A7C2MTN7-F1
#
_cell.length_a   1.000
_cell.length_b   1.000
_cell.length_c   1.000
_cell.angle_alpha   90.00
_cell.angle_beta   90.00
_cell.angle_gamma   90.00
#
_symmetry.space_group_name_H-M   'P 1'
#
loop_
_entity.id
_entity.type
_entity.pdbx_description
1 polymer ?
#
loop_
_entity_poly.entity_id
_entity_poly.type
_entity_poly.pdbx_seq_one_letter_code
_entity_poly.pdbx_strand_id
1 'polypeptide(L)'
;MTLALEGIRVLDLSRLLPGPYCSMLLADLGAEVIKIEEPNLGDPTRWTPPHLKDTGMVFLNLNRNKKSLTLNLKHPQGVEVFHQLAQCADVILEGFRPGVVERLGIGYSVISNINPRIVYCSLTGYGQDGPYRDRSGHDVNYLSLAGALGLTTDERGRPVIPGVQIADLSGA
;
A
#
# COMPACT_ATOMS: atom_id res chain seq x y z
N MET A 1 -19.03 -18.42 13.09
CA MET A 1 -17.63 -18.37 13.56
C MET A 1 -17.15 -16.97 13.34
N THR A 2 -16.55 -16.33 14.33
CA THR A 2 -15.94 -15.01 14.18
C THR A 2 -14.57 -15.14 13.50
N LEU A 3 -14.25 -14.24 12.59
CA LEU A 3 -12.95 -14.22 11.91
C LEU A 3 -11.87 -13.57 12.80
N ALA A 4 -10.59 -13.81 12.49
CA ALA A 4 -9.47 -13.42 13.35
C ALA A 4 -9.32 -11.90 13.54
N LEU A 5 -9.68 -11.11 12.51
CA LEU A 5 -9.61 -9.64 12.53
C LEU A 5 -11.00 -9.00 12.47
N GLU A 6 -12.05 -9.73 12.82
CA GLU A 6 -13.40 -9.18 12.89
C GLU A 6 -13.46 -8.02 13.90
N GLY A 7 -14.08 -6.91 13.48
CA GLY A 7 -14.15 -5.68 14.27
C GLY A 7 -12.95 -4.74 14.12
N ILE A 8 -11.89 -5.15 13.40
CA ILE A 8 -10.75 -4.29 13.09
C ILE A 8 -11.04 -3.45 11.84
N ARG A 9 -10.85 -2.14 11.91
CA ARG A 9 -10.97 -1.21 10.76
C ARG A 9 -9.60 -0.76 10.27
N VAL A 10 -9.36 -0.92 8.98
CA VAL A 10 -8.12 -0.53 8.30
C VAL A 10 -8.41 0.56 7.26
N LEU A 11 -7.66 1.65 7.28
CA LEU A 11 -7.60 2.61 6.19
C LEU A 11 -6.40 2.28 5.29
N ASP A 12 -6.66 1.85 4.06
CA ASP A 12 -5.65 1.48 3.08
C ASP A 12 -5.47 2.60 2.05
N LEU A 13 -4.38 3.37 2.16
CA LEU A 13 -3.99 4.41 1.21
C LEU A 13 -2.99 3.91 0.18
N SER A 14 -2.60 2.63 0.25
CA SER A 14 -1.58 2.07 -0.61
C SER A 14 -2.07 1.88 -2.05
N ARG A 15 -1.13 1.89 -3.00
CA ARG A 15 -1.35 1.78 -4.44
C ARG A 15 -0.31 0.84 -5.01
N LEU A 16 -0.65 0.06 -6.03
CA LEU A 16 0.23 -0.99 -6.57
C LEU A 16 0.69 -1.97 -5.48
N LEU A 17 1.48 -2.99 -5.77
CA LEU A 17 2.14 -3.74 -4.69
C LEU A 17 3.13 -2.83 -3.91
N PRO A 18 3.43 -3.12 -2.63
CA PRO A 18 3.01 -4.29 -1.84
C PRO A 18 1.73 -4.10 -1.00
N GLY A 19 1.34 -2.87 -0.67
CA GLY A 19 0.33 -2.60 0.36
C GLY A 19 -1.08 -3.18 0.12
N PRO A 20 -1.64 -3.17 -1.09
CA PRO A 20 -2.91 -3.80 -1.40
C PRO A 20 -2.89 -5.31 -1.17
N TYR A 21 -1.74 -5.98 -1.33
CA TYR A 21 -1.62 -7.40 -0.98
C TYR A 21 -1.69 -7.59 0.54
N CYS A 22 -0.94 -6.81 1.31
CA CYS A 22 -1.00 -6.83 2.78
C CYS A 22 -2.44 -6.61 3.29
N SER A 23 -3.08 -5.52 2.88
CA SER A 23 -4.44 -5.19 3.31
C SER A 23 -5.51 -6.15 2.75
N MET A 24 -5.28 -6.80 1.62
CA MET A 24 -6.15 -7.88 1.14
C MET A 24 -6.12 -9.08 2.09
N LEU A 25 -4.95 -9.48 2.58
CA LEU A 25 -4.85 -10.54 3.58
C LEU A 25 -5.58 -10.16 4.88
N LEU A 26 -5.47 -8.90 5.32
CA LEU A 26 -6.23 -8.41 6.48
C LEU A 26 -7.75 -8.48 6.24
N ALA A 27 -8.22 -8.09 5.05
CA ALA A 27 -9.62 -8.17 4.68
C ALA A 27 -10.12 -9.63 4.64
N ASP A 28 -9.33 -10.54 4.06
CA ASP A 28 -9.63 -11.97 4.00
C ASP A 28 -9.71 -12.61 5.39
N LEU A 29 -8.99 -12.05 6.37
CA LEU A 29 -9.04 -12.44 7.79
C LEU A 29 -10.15 -11.73 8.59
N GLY A 30 -11.00 -10.94 7.94
CA GLY A 30 -12.22 -10.36 8.52
C GLY A 30 -12.14 -8.88 8.89
N ALA A 31 -11.03 -8.19 8.61
CA ALA A 31 -10.93 -6.76 8.85
C ALA A 31 -11.83 -5.96 7.88
N GLU A 32 -12.44 -4.88 8.36
CA GLU A 32 -13.07 -3.89 7.49
C GLU A 32 -12.00 -2.99 6.87
N VAL A 33 -11.65 -3.27 5.62
CA VAL A 33 -10.65 -2.47 4.90
C VAL A 33 -11.36 -1.44 4.02
N ILE A 34 -11.07 -0.16 4.26
CA ILE A 34 -11.53 0.97 3.46
C ILE A 34 -10.35 1.50 2.67
N LYS A 35 -10.33 1.23 1.36
CA LYS A 35 -9.33 1.76 0.44
C LYS A 35 -9.62 3.23 0.14
N ILE A 36 -8.69 4.10 0.46
CA ILE A 36 -8.77 5.54 0.23
C ILE A 36 -8.02 5.87 -1.08
N GLU A 37 -8.73 6.42 -2.05
CA GLU A 37 -8.24 6.58 -3.42
C GLU A 37 -8.27 8.04 -3.88
N GLU A 38 -7.29 8.46 -4.69
CA GLU A 38 -7.35 9.79 -5.32
C GLU A 38 -8.54 9.85 -6.29
N PRO A 39 -9.37 10.92 -6.25
CA PRO A 39 -10.49 11.06 -7.18
C PRO A 39 -10.06 10.95 -8.64
N ASN A 40 -10.93 10.37 -9.47
CA ASN A 40 -10.77 10.14 -10.91
C ASN A 40 -9.67 9.14 -11.32
N LEU A 41 -8.54 9.10 -10.61
CA LEU A 41 -7.41 8.23 -10.94
C LEU A 41 -7.45 6.90 -10.19
N GLY A 42 -7.63 6.93 -8.87
CA GLY A 42 -7.53 5.76 -7.99
C GLY A 42 -6.20 4.99 -8.07
N ASP A 43 -6.26 3.70 -7.76
CA ASP A 43 -5.13 2.78 -7.92
C ASP A 43 -4.84 2.52 -9.42
N PRO A 44 -3.60 2.72 -9.92
CA PRO A 44 -3.27 2.49 -11.33
C PRO A 44 -3.54 1.06 -11.80
N THR A 45 -3.55 0.07 -10.89
CA THR A 45 -3.91 -1.31 -11.23
C THR A 45 -5.35 -1.44 -11.76
N ARG A 46 -6.24 -0.47 -11.51
CA ARG A 46 -7.59 -0.42 -12.08
C ARG A 46 -7.57 -0.32 -13.60
N TRP A 47 -6.53 0.30 -14.16
CA TRP A 47 -6.42 0.63 -15.57
C TRP A 47 -5.36 -0.22 -16.29
N THR A 48 -4.65 -1.07 -15.56
CA THR A 48 -3.55 -1.88 -16.10
C THR A 48 -4.09 -3.18 -16.73
N PRO A 49 -3.78 -3.46 -18.01
CA PRO A 49 -4.13 -4.73 -18.64
C PRO A 49 -3.47 -5.95 -17.96
N PRO A 50 -4.05 -7.16 -18.09
CA PRO A 50 -5.32 -7.44 -18.78
C PRO A 50 -6.53 -6.96 -17.98
N HIS A 51 -7.63 -6.64 -18.66
CA HIS A 51 -8.89 -6.20 -18.05
C HIS A 51 -9.93 -7.31 -18.03
N LEU A 52 -10.72 -7.35 -16.95
CA LEU A 52 -12.01 -8.04 -16.93
C LEU A 52 -13.10 -6.97 -16.95
N LYS A 53 -13.86 -6.89 -18.05
CA LYS A 53 -14.71 -5.73 -18.36
C LYS A 53 -13.85 -4.45 -18.38
N ASP A 54 -14.21 -3.46 -17.57
CA ASP A 54 -13.56 -2.14 -17.53
C ASP A 54 -12.55 -1.99 -16.39
N THR A 55 -12.17 -3.09 -15.71
CA THR A 55 -11.25 -3.05 -14.57
C THR A 55 -10.09 -4.02 -14.76
N GLY A 56 -8.87 -3.55 -14.47
CA GLY A 56 -7.65 -4.33 -14.52
C GLY A 56 -7.72 -5.53 -13.58
N MET A 57 -7.34 -6.69 -14.08
CA MET A 57 -7.41 -7.95 -13.32
C MET A 57 -6.53 -7.92 -12.07
N VAL A 58 -5.40 -7.20 -12.10
CA VAL A 58 -4.54 -7.02 -10.93
C VAL A 58 -5.29 -6.33 -9.80
N PHE A 59 -6.06 -5.27 -10.11
CA PHE A 59 -6.85 -4.58 -9.11
C PHE A 59 -7.91 -5.49 -8.48
N LEU A 60 -8.64 -6.24 -9.31
CA LEU A 60 -9.68 -7.17 -8.85
C LEU A 60 -9.11 -8.24 -7.92
N ASN A 61 -7.92 -8.76 -8.23
CA ASN A 61 -7.25 -9.75 -7.38
C ASN A 61 -6.79 -9.16 -6.05
N LEU A 62 -6.17 -7.98 -6.06
CA LEU A 62 -5.56 -7.37 -4.87
C LEU A 62 -6.54 -6.57 -3.99
N ASN A 63 -7.76 -6.29 -4.45
CA ASN A 63 -8.69 -5.42 -3.73
C ASN A 63 -10.09 -6.03 -3.49
N ARG A 64 -10.20 -7.36 -3.62
CA ARG A 64 -11.38 -8.09 -3.11
C ARG A 64 -11.57 -7.83 -1.61
N ASN A 65 -12.80 -7.95 -1.13
CA ASN A 65 -13.20 -7.74 0.27
C ASN A 65 -12.97 -6.32 0.83
N LYS A 66 -12.49 -5.37 0.03
CA LYS A 66 -12.29 -3.97 0.44
C LYS A 66 -13.47 -3.09 0.02
N LYS A 67 -13.78 -2.10 0.84
CA LYS A 67 -14.60 -0.94 0.46
C LYS A 67 -13.70 0.09 -0.25
N SER A 68 -14.28 0.97 -1.06
CA SER A 68 -13.55 2.03 -1.78
C SER A 68 -14.20 3.38 -1.49
N LEU A 69 -13.37 4.37 -1.17
CA LEU A 69 -13.75 5.76 -0.97
C LEU A 69 -12.74 6.64 -1.69
N THR A 70 -13.21 7.54 -2.55
CA THR A 70 -12.33 8.56 -3.11
C THR A 70 -12.22 9.76 -2.17
N LEU A 71 -11.00 10.26 -1.97
CA LEU A 71 -10.73 11.38 -1.07
C LEU A 71 -9.57 12.22 -1.59
N ASN A 72 -9.80 13.53 -1.76
CA ASN A 72 -8.75 14.45 -2.17
C ASN A 72 -7.98 14.97 -0.96
N LEU A 73 -6.90 14.29 -0.60
CA LEU A 73 -6.02 14.67 0.53
C LEU A 73 -5.19 15.94 0.29
N LYS A 74 -5.25 16.53 -0.92
CA LYS A 74 -4.66 17.85 -1.19
C LYS A 74 -5.61 19.00 -0.84
N HIS A 75 -6.88 18.70 -0.57
CA HIS A 75 -7.88 19.68 -0.17
C HIS A 75 -8.06 19.65 1.35
N PRO A 76 -8.11 20.79 2.06
CA PRO A 76 -8.24 20.83 3.52
C PRO A 76 -9.43 20.02 4.06
N GLN A 77 -10.59 20.10 3.42
CA GLN A 77 -11.76 19.30 3.79
C GLN A 77 -11.55 17.80 3.60
N GLY A 78 -10.73 17.40 2.61
CA GLY A 78 -10.38 16.00 2.43
C GLY A 78 -9.48 15.48 3.56
N VAL A 79 -8.57 16.31 4.05
CA VAL A 79 -7.74 16.01 5.23
C VAL A 79 -8.61 15.92 6.49
N GLU A 80 -9.57 16.83 6.67
CA GLU A 80 -10.51 16.79 7.80
C GLU A 80 -11.34 15.50 7.82
N VAL A 81 -11.89 15.11 6.66
CA VAL A 81 -12.61 13.83 6.53
C VAL A 81 -11.69 12.64 6.83
N PHE A 82 -10.43 12.68 6.37
CA PHE A 82 -9.46 11.64 6.69
C PHE A 82 -9.20 11.54 8.20
N HIS A 83 -9.06 12.68 8.89
CA HIS A 83 -8.88 12.71 10.35
C HIS A 83 -10.08 12.10 11.08
N GLN A 84 -11.31 12.39 10.64
CA GLN A 84 -12.52 11.77 11.19
C GLN A 84 -12.55 10.25 10.97
N LEU A 85 -12.11 9.77 9.80
CA LEU A 85 -11.97 8.33 9.56
C LEU A 85 -10.90 7.72 10.47
N ALA A 86 -9.76 8.39 10.64
CA ALA A 86 -8.65 7.93 11.46
C ALA A 86 -9.00 7.83 12.96
N GLN A 87 -9.94 8.64 13.46
CA GLN A 87 -10.44 8.56 14.84
C GLN A 87 -11.07 7.20 15.17
N CYS A 88 -11.66 6.54 14.18
CA CYS A 88 -12.37 5.27 14.34
C CYS A 88 -11.69 4.10 13.62
N ALA A 89 -10.46 4.28 13.15
CA ALA A 89 -9.66 3.22 12.55
C ALA A 89 -8.72 2.59 13.60
N ASP A 90 -8.40 1.32 13.42
CA ASP A 90 -7.40 0.62 14.23
C ASP A 90 -6.03 0.62 13.54
N VAL A 91 -6.04 0.60 12.19
CA VAL A 91 -4.82 0.55 11.38
C VAL A 91 -4.91 1.57 10.24
N ILE A 92 -3.79 2.25 9.99
CA ILE A 92 -3.54 2.98 8.74
C ILE A 92 -2.39 2.29 8.02
N LEU A 93 -2.59 2.00 6.74
CA LEU A 93 -1.58 1.45 5.85
C LEU A 93 -1.35 2.40 4.69
N GLU A 94 -0.11 2.83 4.48
CA GLU A 94 0.25 3.71 3.39
C GLU A 94 1.59 3.31 2.76
N GLY A 95 1.80 3.70 1.50
CA GLY A 95 3.00 3.37 0.73
C GLY A 95 3.57 4.57 -0.03
N PHE A 96 3.40 5.78 0.52
CA PHE A 96 3.95 6.99 -0.07
C PHE A 96 5.47 7.08 0.18
N ARG A 97 6.14 7.91 -0.62
CA ARG A 97 7.54 8.22 -0.36
C ARG A 97 7.69 8.97 0.98
N PRO A 98 8.83 8.81 1.68
CA PRO A 98 9.11 9.57 2.90
C PRO A 98 8.84 11.07 2.73
N GLY A 99 8.19 11.68 3.73
CA GLY A 99 7.84 13.10 3.75
C GLY A 99 6.50 13.47 3.09
N VAL A 100 5.88 12.58 2.31
CA VAL A 100 4.62 12.87 1.63
C VAL A 100 3.47 13.01 2.62
N VAL A 101 3.35 12.09 3.58
CA VAL A 101 2.25 12.08 4.55
C VAL A 101 2.34 13.24 5.53
N GLU A 102 3.55 13.69 5.88
CA GLU A 102 3.79 14.89 6.68
C GLU A 102 3.29 16.13 5.96
N ARG A 103 3.62 16.28 4.67
CA ARG A 103 3.16 17.41 3.85
C ARG A 103 1.64 17.41 3.65
N LEU A 104 1.02 16.24 3.60
CA LEU A 104 -0.43 16.09 3.52
C LEU A 104 -1.14 16.27 4.87
N GLY A 105 -0.41 16.32 5.99
CA GLY A 105 -0.98 16.44 7.34
C GLY A 105 -1.67 15.15 7.83
N ILE A 106 -1.27 14.00 7.30
CA ILE A 106 -1.84 12.67 7.64
C ILE A 106 -0.78 11.67 8.13
N GLY A 107 0.44 12.17 8.41
CA GLY A 107 1.53 11.38 8.95
C GLY A 107 1.28 10.96 10.41
N TYR A 108 2.05 9.98 10.87
CA TYR A 108 1.89 9.39 12.19
C TYR A 108 1.86 10.42 13.32
N SER A 109 2.75 11.42 13.30
CA SER A 109 2.83 12.45 14.35
C SER A 109 1.54 13.25 14.53
N VAL A 110 0.75 13.41 13.47
CA VAL A 110 -0.57 14.07 13.54
C VAL A 110 -1.62 13.06 13.99
N ILE A 111 -1.63 11.88 13.36
CA ILE A 111 -2.68 10.90 13.61
C ILE A 111 -2.60 10.29 15.02
N SER A 112 -1.42 10.10 15.60
CA SER A 112 -1.28 9.59 16.96
C SER A 112 -1.87 10.53 18.02
N ASN A 113 -1.93 11.84 17.75
CA ASN A 113 -2.59 12.81 18.62
C ASN A 113 -4.13 12.72 18.49
N ILE A 114 -4.62 12.35 17.31
CA ILE A 114 -6.06 12.19 17.03
C ILE A 114 -6.56 10.85 17.58
N ASN A 115 -5.78 9.79 17.39
CA ASN A 115 -6.08 8.44 17.84
C ASN A 115 -4.80 7.80 18.42
N PRO A 116 -4.61 7.87 19.75
CA PRO A 116 -3.42 7.31 20.42
C PRO A 116 -3.31 5.78 20.34
N ARG A 117 -4.37 5.07 19.92
CA ARG A 117 -4.38 3.61 19.80
C ARG A 117 -4.01 3.12 18.40
N ILE A 118 -3.81 4.03 17.46
CA ILE A 118 -3.61 3.69 16.04
C ILE A 118 -2.32 2.89 15.83
N VAL A 119 -2.42 1.84 15.02
CA VAL A 119 -1.27 1.21 14.38
C VAL A 119 -1.04 1.87 13.02
N TYR A 120 0.08 2.57 12.86
CA TYR A 120 0.42 3.23 11.60
C TYR A 120 1.54 2.47 10.90
N CYS A 121 1.23 1.89 9.75
CA CYS A 121 2.16 1.10 8.95
C CYS A 121 2.52 1.86 7.67
N SER A 122 3.82 2.15 7.53
CA SER A 122 4.40 2.80 6.36
C SER A 122 5.23 1.81 5.56
N LEU A 123 4.84 1.56 4.32
CA LEU A 123 5.53 0.67 3.40
C LEU A 123 6.46 1.49 2.51
N THR A 124 7.76 1.35 2.73
CA THR A 124 8.79 2.07 1.95
C THR A 124 9.80 1.09 1.36
N GLY A 125 10.32 1.42 0.18
CA GLY A 125 11.28 0.55 -0.52
C GLY A 125 12.65 0.42 0.17
N TYR A 126 13.09 1.48 0.86
CA TYR A 126 14.43 1.56 1.44
C TYR A 126 14.45 2.06 2.90
N GLY A 127 13.29 2.05 3.57
CA GLY A 127 13.12 2.60 4.91
C GLY A 127 12.95 4.13 4.93
N GLN A 128 12.65 4.64 6.13
CA GLN A 128 12.39 6.06 6.37
C GLN A 128 13.68 6.90 6.56
N ASP A 129 14.73 6.29 7.09
CA ASP A 129 15.92 7.01 7.58
C ASP A 129 17.24 6.60 6.89
N GLY A 130 17.18 5.60 6.00
CA GLY A 130 18.36 5.06 5.32
C GLY A 130 18.91 5.97 4.21
N PRO A 131 20.15 5.74 3.74
CA PRO A 131 20.78 6.55 2.68
C PRO A 131 20.05 6.49 1.33
N TYR A 132 19.14 5.53 1.17
CA TYR A 132 18.33 5.34 -0.04
C TYR A 132 16.87 5.76 0.14
N ARG A 133 16.50 6.39 1.27
CA ARG A 133 15.11 6.78 1.59
C ARG A 133 14.41 7.57 0.48
N ASP A 134 15.13 8.43 -0.23
CA ASP A 134 14.57 9.29 -1.28
C ASP A 134 14.64 8.67 -2.68
N ARG A 135 15.21 7.46 -2.81
CA ARG A 135 15.29 6.75 -4.09
C ARG A 135 13.96 6.09 -4.43
N SER A 136 13.58 6.16 -5.70
CA SER A 136 12.51 5.30 -6.23
C SER A 136 13.00 3.86 -6.32
N GLY A 137 12.15 2.92 -5.91
CA GLY A 137 12.39 1.50 -6.09
C GLY A 137 11.13 0.81 -6.58
N HIS A 138 11.35 -0.22 -7.39
CA HIS A 138 10.39 -1.26 -7.71
C HIS A 138 11.03 -2.60 -7.37
N ASP A 139 10.22 -3.66 -7.37
CA ASP A 139 10.63 -5.05 -7.13
C ASP A 139 12.06 -5.39 -7.63
N VAL A 140 12.33 -5.13 -8.92
CA VAL A 140 13.62 -5.43 -9.56
C VAL A 140 14.81 -4.69 -8.92
N ASN A 141 14.61 -3.48 -8.40
CA ASN A 141 15.67 -2.73 -7.72
C ASN A 141 16.02 -3.38 -6.39
N TYR A 142 15.01 -3.82 -5.63
CA TYR A 142 15.21 -4.49 -4.35
C TYR A 142 15.88 -5.85 -4.55
N LEU A 143 15.43 -6.63 -5.55
CA LEU A 143 16.07 -7.91 -5.91
C LEU A 143 17.51 -7.74 -6.37
N SER A 144 17.82 -6.66 -7.10
CA SER A 144 19.18 -6.32 -7.51
C SER A 144 20.07 -6.04 -6.29
N LEU A 145 19.61 -5.17 -5.39
CA LEU A 145 20.34 -4.79 -4.17
C LEU A 145 20.53 -5.95 -3.19
N ALA A 146 19.54 -6.85 -3.09
CA ALA A 146 19.63 -8.06 -2.27
C ALA A 146 20.54 -9.15 -2.87
N GLY A 147 21.02 -8.97 -4.11
CA GLY A 147 21.82 -9.96 -4.83
C GLY A 147 21.02 -11.13 -5.43
N ALA A 148 19.70 -11.14 -5.28
CA ALA A 148 18.83 -12.20 -5.79
C ALA A 148 18.89 -12.32 -7.32
N LEU A 149 19.01 -11.20 -8.04
CA LEU A 149 19.19 -11.22 -9.49
C LEU A 149 20.51 -11.85 -9.94
N GLY A 150 21.53 -11.87 -9.08
CA GLY A 150 22.78 -12.58 -9.35
C GLY A 150 22.67 -14.10 -9.24
N LEU A 151 21.61 -14.60 -8.61
CA LEU A 151 21.30 -16.03 -8.50
C LEU A 151 20.39 -16.53 -9.62
N THR A 152 19.69 -15.62 -10.30
CA THR A 152 18.76 -15.92 -11.39
C THR A 152 19.34 -15.42 -12.70
N THR A 153 20.18 -16.23 -13.36
CA THR A 153 20.88 -15.85 -14.59
C THR A 153 20.63 -16.81 -15.75
N ASP A 154 20.77 -16.32 -16.99
CA ASP A 154 20.82 -17.16 -18.18
C ASP A 154 22.16 -17.91 -18.32
N GLU A 155 22.29 -18.74 -19.35
CA GLU A 155 23.53 -19.50 -19.65
C GLU A 155 24.77 -18.63 -19.88
N ARG A 156 24.59 -17.32 -20.10
CA ARG A 156 25.67 -16.33 -20.30
C ARG A 156 25.94 -15.51 -19.03
N GLY A 157 25.30 -15.83 -17.91
CA GLY A 157 25.43 -15.11 -16.65
C GLY A 157 24.69 -13.77 -16.60
N ARG A 158 23.78 -13.49 -17.54
CA ARG A 158 22.98 -12.26 -17.52
C ARG A 158 21.79 -12.43 -16.57
N PRO A 159 21.51 -11.46 -15.68
CA PRO A 159 20.34 -11.52 -14.81
C PRO A 159 19.03 -11.66 -15.59
N VAL A 160 18.16 -12.55 -15.12
CA VAL A 160 16.79 -12.75 -15.62
C VAL A 160 15.82 -12.31 -14.54
N ILE A 161 14.93 -11.37 -14.88
CA ILE A 161 13.93 -10.84 -13.94
C ILE A 161 12.86 -11.92 -13.71
N PRO A 162 12.58 -12.31 -12.45
CA PRO A 162 11.50 -13.25 -12.15
C PRO A 162 10.14 -12.74 -12.66
N GLY A 163 9.28 -13.65 -13.12
CA GLY A 163 7.91 -13.30 -13.55
C GLY A 163 6.95 -12.93 -12.41
N VAL A 164 7.42 -12.99 -11.16
CA VAL A 164 6.67 -12.69 -9.93
C VAL A 164 7.39 -11.57 -9.21
N GLN A 165 6.64 -10.62 -8.64
CA GLN A 165 7.18 -9.51 -7.84
C GLN A 165 7.56 -10.00 -6.42
N ILE A 166 8.66 -10.73 -6.32
CA ILE A 166 9.10 -11.41 -5.09
C ILE A 166 9.34 -10.43 -3.94
N ALA A 167 10.06 -9.33 -4.19
CA ALA A 167 10.39 -8.36 -3.16
C ALA A 167 9.14 -7.60 -2.70
N ASP A 168 8.25 -7.25 -3.62
CA ASP A 168 6.99 -6.61 -3.24
C ASP A 168 6.11 -7.57 -2.41
N LEU A 169 5.94 -8.82 -2.84
CA LEU A 169 5.13 -9.79 -2.08
C LEU A 169 5.73 -10.12 -0.71
N SER A 170 7.07 -10.14 -0.59
CA SER A 170 7.74 -10.43 0.68
C SER A 170 7.78 -9.24 1.63
N GLY A 171 7.68 -8.00 1.11
CA GLY A 171 7.66 -6.77 1.90
C GLY A 171 6.28 -6.38 2.44
N ALA A 172 5.24 -7.15 2.11
CA ALA A 172 3.84 -6.91 2.46
C ALA A 172 3.45 -7.53 3.81
#